data_AF-A0A929VEI8-F1
#
_entry.id   AF-A0A929VEI8-F1
#
_cell.length_a   1.000
_cell.length_b   1.000
_cell.length_c   1.000
_cell.angle_alpha   90.00
_cell.angle_beta   90.00
_cell.angle_gamma   90.00
#
_symmetry.space_group_name_H-M   'P 1'
#
loop_
_entity.id
_entity.type
_entity.pdbx_description
1 polymer ?
#
loop_
_entity_poly.entity_id
_entity_poly.type
_entity_poly.pdbx_seq_one_letter_code
_entity_poly.pdbx_strand_id
1 'polypeptide(L)' 'LVLISTSKGVMTGAEAAKAKLGGELLLKVY' A
#
# COMPACT_ATOMS: atom_id res chain seq x y z
N LEU A 1 9.58 -2.42 -4.59
CA LEU A 1 8.25 -1.78 -4.59
C LEU A 1 7.26 -2.63 -3.80
N VAL A 2 6.40 -2.05 -2.96
CA VAL A 2 5.36 -2.78 -2.20
C VAL A 2 4.00 -2.26 -2.62
N LEU A 3 3.04 -3.15 -2.90
CA LEU A 3 1.64 -2.80 -3.15
C LEU A 3 0.76 -3.19 -1.96
N ILE A 4 -0.07 -2.26 -1.52
CA ILE A 4 -0.98 -2.40 -0.39
C ILE A 4 -2.42 -2.14 -0.86
N SER A 5 -3.34 -3.04 -0.55
CA SER A 5 -4.78 -2.85 -0.73
C SER A 5 -5.34 -2.08 0.45
N THR A 6 -5.71 -0.82 0.25
CA THR A 6 -6.26 0.07 1.29
C THR A 6 -7.75 0.33 1.06
N SER A 7 -8.41 0.98 2.02
CA SER A 7 -9.81 1.44 1.87
C SER A 7 -10.03 2.48 0.76
N LYS A 8 -8.96 3.01 0.17
CA LYS A 8 -9.02 3.97 -0.96
C LYS A 8 -8.49 3.37 -2.27
N GLY A 9 -8.36 2.05 -2.34
CA GLY A 9 -7.82 1.33 -3.48
C GLY A 9 -6.38 0.84 -3.26
N VAL A 10 -5.82 0.25 -4.30
CA VAL A 10 -4.45 -0.29 -4.30
C VAL A 10 -3.46 0.84 -4.56
N MET A 11 -2.41 0.92 -3.74
CA MET A 11 -1.35 1.92 -3.88
C MET A 11 -0.01 1.37 -3.40
N THR A 12 1.06 2.14 -3.62
CA THR A 12 2.38 1.79 -3.10
C THR A 12 2.45 1.94 -1.58
N GLY A 13 3.36 1.21 -0.94
CA GLY A 13 3.57 1.35 0.50
C GLY A 13 3.95 2.78 0.94
N ALA A 14 4.66 3.51 0.08
CA ALA A 14 5.02 4.90 0.35
C ALA A 14 3.79 5.83 0.32
N GLU A 15 2.88 5.65 -0.65
CA GLU A 15 1.63 6.39 -0.73
C GLU A 15 0.72 6.10 0.48
N ALA A 16 0.60 4.82 0.86
CA ALA A 16 -0.18 4.41 2.02
C ALA A 16 0.35 5.03 3.32
N ALA A 17 1.68 4.99 3.53
CA ALA A 17 2.32 5.61 4.70
C ALA A 17 2.09 7.13 4.75
N LYS A 18 2.26 7.82 3.61
CA LYS A 18 2.01 9.26 3.50
C LYS A 18 0.54 9.61 3.78
N ALA A 19 -0.39 8.78 3.32
CA ALA A 19 -1.82 8.95 3.54
C ALA A 19 -2.30 8.49 4.93
N LYS A 20 -1.42 7.93 5.76
CA LYS A 20 -1.74 7.31 7.06
C LYS A 20 -2.81 6.21 6.94
N LEU A 21 -2.72 5.41 5.89
CA LEU A 21 -3.63 4.30 5.62
C LEU A 21 -2.93 2.97 5.87
N GLY A 22 -3.61 2.08 6.59
CA GLY A 22 -3.29 0.65 6.65
C GLY A 22 -4.00 -0.14 5.56
N GLY A 23 -3.70 -1.43 5.46
CA GLY A 23 -4.30 -2.31 4.47
C GLY A 23 -3.64 -3.67 4.40
N GLU A 24 -4.09 -4.49 3.46
CA GLU A 24 -3.51 -5.79 3.18
C GLU A 24 -2.26 -5.64 2.32
N LEU A 25 -1.17 -6.29 2.73
CA LEU A 25 0.05 -6.39 1.94
C LEU A 25 -0.17 -7.39 0.81
N LEU A 26 -0.19 -6.94 -0.44
CA LEU A 26 -0.43 -7.83 -1.58
C LEU A 26 0.84 -8.54 -2.05
N LEU A 27 1.89 -7.76 -2.33
CA LEU A 27 3.16 -8.28 -2.83
C LEU A 27 4.31 -7.28 -2.64
N LYS A 28 5.54 -7.81 -2.75
CA LYS A 28 6.79 -7.05 -2.79
C LYS A 28 7.57 -7.43 -4.04
N VAL A 29 7.81 -6.45 -4.91
CA VAL A 29 8.69 -6.56 -6.07
C VAL A 29 10.09 -6.10 -5.68
N TYR A 30 11.10 -6.87 -6.10
CA TYR A 30 12.52 -6.53 -5.93
C TYR A 30 13.03 -5.78 -7.15
#